data_AF-A0A7C5NJZ0-F1
#
_entry.id   AF-A0A7C5NJZ0-F1
#
_cell.length_a   1.000
_cell.length_b   1.000
_cell.length_c   1.000
_cell.angle_alpha   90.00
_cell.angle_beta   90.00
_cell.angle_gamma   90.00
#
_symmetry.space_group_name_H-M   'P 1'
#
loop_
_entity.id
_entity.type
_entity.pdbx_description
1 polymer ?
#
loop_
_entity_poly.entity_id
_entity_poly.type
_entity_poly.pdbx_seq_one_letter_code
_entity_poly.pdbx_strand_id
1 'polypeptide(L)'
;MEYGILSLAIPLLTIILAIITKDVIISLFGGIFVGELVLTGYHPGSAFFATFDGIIALFSEGWITKTLIFVLLVGSIIKILEESGAVERFVNYLSKKATRIDSPRGAMFLAYFIGVIIFIESSITSMVAGPVAKPLCDQNGVSREKLAYICDSTSAPVCSLIPLNGWGALLLGLILAAIEGNVIEGDAVSLLVAS
;
A
#
# COMPACT_ATOMS: atom_id res chain seq x y z
N MET A 1 22.94 13.98 15.30
CA MET A 1 22.46 15.36 15.11
C MET A 1 20.94 15.31 15.23
N GLU A 2 20.34 16.10 16.11
CA GLU A 2 18.88 16.26 16.09
C GLU A 2 18.52 17.17 14.92
N TYR A 3 18.05 16.57 13.82
CA TYR A 3 17.61 17.31 12.64
C TYR A 3 16.30 18.09 12.89
N GLY A 4 15.64 17.92 14.04
CA GLY A 4 14.49 18.72 14.47
C GLY A 4 13.40 18.79 13.39
N ILE A 5 13.01 20.01 13.00
CA ILE A 5 11.98 20.25 11.98
C ILE A 5 12.40 19.76 10.58
N LEU A 6 13.70 19.68 10.27
CA LEU A 6 14.17 19.22 8.95
C LEU A 6 13.79 17.76 8.67
N SER A 7 13.64 16.91 9.69
CA SER A 7 13.23 15.51 9.50
C SER A 7 11.78 15.39 9.02
N LEU A 8 10.92 16.37 9.35
CA LEU A 8 9.54 16.45 8.86
C LEU A 8 9.44 17.19 7.52
N ALA A 9 10.35 18.13 7.27
CA ALA A 9 10.36 18.91 6.04
C ALA A 9 10.55 18.03 4.78
N ILE A 10 11.41 17.00 4.86
CA ILE A 10 11.70 16.12 3.72
C ILE A 10 10.48 15.26 3.32
N PRO A 11 9.79 14.53 4.23
CA PRO A 11 8.55 13.83 3.90
C PRO A 11 7.44 14.78 3.40
N LEU A 12 7.28 15.96 4.00
CA LEU A 12 6.30 16.95 3.56
C LEU A 12 6.58 17.43 2.14
N LEU A 13 7.85 17.74 1.83
CA LEU A 13 8.27 18.10 0.49
C LEU A 13 7.95 16.98 -0.50
N THR A 14 8.24 15.74 -0.14
CA THR A 14 7.97 14.55 -0.97
C THR A 14 6.48 14.42 -1.28
N ILE A 15 5.60 14.62 -0.29
CA ILE A 15 4.14 14.59 -0.48
C ILE A 15 3.68 15.73 -1.38
N ILE A 16 4.20 16.95 -1.17
CA ILE A 16 3.86 18.11 -2.00
C ILE A 16 4.28 17.87 -3.45
N LEU A 17 5.49 17.34 -3.67
CA LEU A 17 5.97 16.96 -5.00
C LEU A 17 5.07 15.90 -5.62
N ALA A 18 4.62 14.89 -4.87
CA ALA A 18 3.73 13.85 -5.38
C ALA A 18 2.39 14.41 -5.85
N ILE A 19 1.84 15.40 -5.14
CA ILE A 19 0.60 16.07 -5.52
C ILE A 19 0.79 16.93 -6.78
N ILE A 20 1.90 17.66 -6.88
CA ILE A 20 2.18 18.57 -8.01
C ILE A 20 2.53 17.79 -9.27
N THR A 21 3.48 16.87 -9.16
CA THR A 21 3.98 16.08 -10.31
C THR A 21 2.99 15.01 -10.74
N LYS A 22 2.09 14.58 -9.84
CA LYS A 22 1.22 13.41 -10.01
C LYS A 22 2.01 12.13 -10.32
N ASP A 23 3.29 12.11 -9.93
CA ASP A 23 4.20 10.99 -10.12
C ASP A 23 4.89 10.68 -8.79
N VAL A 24 4.50 9.53 -8.21
CA VAL A 24 5.02 9.08 -6.93
C VAL A 24 6.50 8.72 -7.03
N ILE A 25 6.95 8.15 -8.15
CA ILE A 25 8.33 7.68 -8.32
C ILE A 25 9.27 8.89 -8.36
N ILE A 26 8.95 9.89 -9.20
CA ILE A 26 9.75 11.11 -9.30
C ILE A 26 9.81 11.82 -7.94
N SER A 27 8.69 11.84 -7.23
CA SER A 27 8.59 12.54 -5.95
C SER A 27 9.37 11.86 -4.84
N LEU A 28 9.29 10.52 -4.74
CA LEU A 28 10.10 9.74 -3.80
C LEU A 28 11.60 9.90 -4.08
N PHE A 29 12.00 9.81 -5.35
CA PHE A 29 13.40 10.02 -5.72
C PHE A 29 13.89 11.44 -5.36
N GLY A 30 13.08 12.46 -5.64
CA GLY A 30 13.36 13.83 -5.24
C GLY A 30 13.47 14.00 -3.73
N GLY A 31 12.61 13.34 -2.95
CA GLY A 31 12.67 13.31 -1.50
C GLY A 31 13.95 12.70 -0.95
N ILE A 32 14.35 11.53 -1.48
CA ILE A 32 15.61 10.85 -1.12
C ILE A 32 16.80 11.76 -1.44
N PHE A 33 16.83 12.34 -2.65
CA PHE A 33 17.91 13.24 -3.05
C PHE A 33 18.02 14.47 -2.14
N VAL A 34 16.88 15.08 -1.77
CA VAL A 34 16.88 16.21 -0.82
C VAL A 34 17.31 15.77 0.58
N GLY A 35 16.94 14.57 1.02
CA GLY A 35 17.45 13.98 2.25
C GLY A 35 18.96 13.83 2.25
N GLU A 36 19.52 13.23 1.21
CA GLU A 36 20.97 13.08 1.03
C GLU A 36 21.68 14.43 0.88
N LEU A 37 21.04 15.42 0.28
CA LEU A 37 21.56 16.78 0.18
C LEU A 37 21.73 17.40 1.58
N VAL A 38 20.78 17.19 2.49
CA VAL A 38 20.90 17.65 3.87
C VAL A 38 22.01 16.87 4.61
N LEU A 39 22.08 15.55 4.43
CA LEU A 39 23.07 14.69 5.09
C LEU A 39 24.51 14.99 4.64
N THR A 40 24.72 15.38 3.39
CA THR A 40 26.04 15.69 2.81
C THR A 40 26.44 17.17 2.93
N GLY A 41 25.70 17.96 3.74
CA GLY A 41 26.02 19.37 3.98
C GLY A 41 25.75 20.28 2.77
N TYR A 42 24.69 19.98 2.01
CA TYR A 42 24.21 20.74 0.85
C TYR A 42 25.13 20.74 -0.37
N HIS A 43 25.96 19.71 -0.52
CA HIS A 43 26.82 19.52 -1.69
C HIS A 43 26.13 18.63 -2.74
N PRO A 44 25.66 19.17 -3.88
CA PRO A 44 24.84 18.40 -4.82
C PRO A 44 25.57 17.22 -5.46
N GLY A 45 26.87 17.36 -5.70
CA GLY A 45 27.70 16.30 -6.30
C GLY A 45 27.80 15.08 -5.38
N SER A 46 28.11 15.27 -4.10
CA SER A 46 28.16 14.17 -3.13
C SER A 46 26.79 13.58 -2.84
N ALA A 47 25.74 14.41 -2.75
CA ALA A 47 24.37 13.95 -2.55
C ALA A 47 23.89 13.03 -3.69
N PHE A 48 24.28 13.35 -4.92
CA PHE A 48 23.98 12.53 -6.09
C PHE A 48 24.59 11.13 -5.96
N PHE A 49 25.90 11.03 -5.68
CA PHE A 49 26.54 9.72 -5.48
C PHE A 49 25.98 8.98 -4.28
N ALA A 50 25.79 9.67 -3.14
CA ALA A 50 25.22 9.09 -1.93
C ALA A 50 23.82 8.49 -2.14
N THR A 51 22.99 9.14 -2.97
CA THR A 51 21.66 8.62 -3.32
C THR A 51 21.75 7.26 -4.03
N PHE A 52 22.65 7.11 -5.00
CA PHE A 52 22.83 5.85 -5.71
C PHE A 52 23.53 4.80 -4.85
N ASP A 53 24.54 5.19 -4.09
CA ASP A 53 25.24 4.29 -3.17
C ASP A 53 24.29 3.73 -2.11
N GLY A 54 23.38 4.55 -1.58
CA GLY A 54 22.33 4.12 -0.66
C GLY A 54 21.39 3.08 -1.29
N ILE A 55 20.95 3.31 -2.54
CA ILE A 55 20.12 2.33 -3.26
C ILE A 55 20.87 1.00 -3.45
N ILE A 56 22.16 1.05 -3.81
CA ILE A 56 22.98 -0.16 -3.99
C ILE A 56 23.20 -0.87 -2.64
N ALA A 57 23.41 -0.13 -1.57
CA ALA A 57 23.61 -0.67 -0.22
C ALA A 57 22.40 -1.48 0.25
N LEU A 58 21.18 -1.07 -0.09
CA LEU A 58 19.95 -1.84 0.24
C LEU A 58 19.98 -3.27 -0.32
N PHE A 59 20.62 -3.52 -1.47
CA PHE A 59 20.76 -4.86 -2.03
C PHE A 59 21.78 -5.74 -1.28
N SER A 60 22.60 -5.14 -0.43
CA SER A 60 23.51 -5.89 0.45
C SER A 60 22.79 -6.44 1.67
N GLU A 61 21.64 -5.88 2.02
CA GLU A 61 20.79 -6.35 3.11
C GLU A 61 19.92 -7.52 2.64
N GLY A 62 20.24 -8.72 3.14
CA GLY A 62 19.60 -9.95 2.70
C GLY A 62 18.08 -9.99 2.93
N TRP A 63 17.57 -9.29 3.94
CA TRP A 63 16.13 -9.20 4.20
C TRP A 63 15.44 -8.22 3.24
N ILE A 64 16.02 -7.05 3.00
CA ILE A 64 15.51 -6.06 2.04
C ILE A 64 15.45 -6.66 0.64
N THR A 65 16.52 -7.34 0.21
CA THR A 65 16.58 -7.98 -1.11
C THR A 65 15.50 -9.05 -1.27
N LYS A 66 15.27 -9.89 -0.25
CA LYS A 66 14.19 -10.88 -0.27
C LYS A 66 12.82 -10.20 -0.37
N THR A 67 12.60 -9.13 0.37
CA THR A 67 11.35 -8.35 0.32
C THR A 67 11.14 -7.73 -1.07
N LEU A 68 12.18 -7.14 -1.69
CA LEU A 68 12.09 -6.59 -3.04
C LEU A 68 11.73 -7.65 -4.08
N ILE A 69 12.37 -8.82 -4.03
CA ILE A 69 12.05 -9.94 -4.92
C ILE A 69 10.62 -10.41 -4.69
N PHE A 70 10.18 -10.52 -3.43
CA PHE A 70 8.81 -10.91 -3.09
C PHE A 70 7.78 -9.92 -3.65
N VAL A 71 7.98 -8.61 -3.45
CA VAL A 71 7.09 -7.57 -3.97
C VAL A 71 7.04 -7.60 -5.51
N LEU A 72 8.18 -7.81 -6.18
CA LEU A 72 8.25 -7.94 -7.64
C LEU A 72 7.44 -9.16 -8.14
N LEU A 73 7.56 -10.30 -7.47
CA LEU A 73 6.81 -11.52 -7.81
C LEU A 73 5.31 -11.35 -7.58
N VAL A 74 4.92 -10.78 -6.43
CA VAL A 74 3.52 -10.48 -6.13
C VAL A 74 2.95 -9.52 -7.18
N GLY A 75 3.65 -8.42 -7.47
CA GLY A 75 3.24 -7.48 -8.52
C GLY A 75 3.09 -8.13 -9.90
N SER A 76 3.99 -9.06 -10.25
CA SER A 76 3.90 -9.82 -11.51
C SER A 76 2.66 -10.71 -11.56
N ILE A 77 2.33 -11.41 -10.47
CA ILE A 77 1.12 -12.24 -10.37
C ILE A 77 -0.14 -11.37 -10.50
N ILE A 78 -0.17 -10.23 -9.81
CA ILE A 78 -1.30 -9.28 -9.88
C ILE A 78 -1.47 -8.81 -11.33
N LYS A 79 -0.37 -8.42 -11.99
CA LYS A 79 -0.42 -7.95 -13.38
C LYS A 79 -0.95 -9.01 -14.34
N ILE A 80 -0.54 -10.28 -14.15
CA ILE A 80 -1.06 -11.40 -14.93
C ILE A 80 -2.57 -11.58 -14.71
N LEU A 81 -3.06 -11.49 -13.47
CA LEU A 81 -4.49 -11.62 -13.16
C LEU A 81 -5.34 -10.51 -13.78
N GLU A 82 -4.80 -9.29 -13.82
CA GLU A 82 -5.42 -8.15 -14.49
C GLU A 82 -5.48 -8.35 -16.01
N GLU A 83 -4.35 -8.66 -16.65
CA GLU A 83 -4.27 -8.83 -18.10
C GLU A 83 -5.00 -10.08 -18.61
N SER A 84 -5.10 -11.13 -17.80
CA SER A 84 -5.85 -12.33 -18.16
C SER A 84 -7.37 -12.12 -18.12
N GLY A 85 -7.86 -10.96 -17.65
CA GLY A 85 -9.27 -10.69 -17.43
C GLY A 85 -9.90 -11.59 -16.35
N ALA A 86 -9.09 -12.23 -15.51
CA ALA A 86 -9.59 -13.12 -14.46
C ALA A 86 -10.42 -12.34 -13.45
N VAL A 87 -9.94 -11.15 -13.06
CA VAL A 87 -10.64 -10.23 -12.17
C VAL A 87 -12.00 -9.82 -12.76
N GLU A 88 -12.05 -9.42 -14.03
CA GLU A 88 -13.29 -9.00 -14.69
C GLU A 88 -14.31 -10.14 -14.78
N ARG A 89 -13.86 -11.35 -15.14
CA ARG A 89 -14.73 -12.55 -15.15
C ARG A 89 -15.23 -12.91 -13.75
N PHE A 90 -14.38 -12.77 -12.73
CA PHE A 90 -14.74 -13.03 -11.35
C PHE A 90 -15.78 -12.03 -10.84
N VAL A 91 -15.59 -10.74 -11.13
CA VAL A 91 -16.59 -9.68 -10.89
C VAL A 91 -17.92 -10.06 -11.53
N ASN A 92 -17.93 -10.40 -12.83
CA ASN A 92 -19.15 -10.78 -13.55
C ASN A 92 -19.85 -12.00 -12.94
N TYR A 93 -19.09 -12.99 -12.49
CA TYR A 93 -19.62 -14.18 -11.80
C TYR A 93 -20.27 -13.83 -10.46
N LEU A 94 -19.60 -13.02 -9.63
CA LEU A 94 -20.12 -12.59 -8.35
C LEU A 94 -21.36 -11.70 -8.51
N SER A 95 -21.32 -10.74 -9.43
CA SER A 95 -22.46 -9.87 -9.75
C SER A 95 -23.69 -10.67 -10.16
N LYS A 96 -23.53 -11.72 -10.97
CA LYS A 96 -24.63 -12.64 -11.34
C LYS A 96 -25.22 -13.37 -10.13
N LYS A 97 -24.39 -13.82 -9.19
CA LYS A 97 -24.85 -14.47 -7.95
C LYS A 97 -25.51 -13.50 -6.96
N ALA A 98 -25.04 -12.25 -6.95
CA ALA A 98 -25.53 -11.21 -6.06
C ALA A 98 -26.94 -10.68 -6.44
N THR A 99 -27.47 -11.04 -7.61
CA THR A 99 -28.80 -10.62 -8.12
C THR A 99 -29.98 -10.86 -7.18
N ARG A 100 -29.83 -11.69 -6.12
CA ARG A 100 -30.85 -11.92 -5.09
C ARG A 100 -30.92 -10.85 -4.01
N ILE A 101 -29.98 -9.91 -3.99
CA ILE A 101 -29.89 -8.88 -2.96
C ILE A 101 -30.68 -7.65 -3.42
N ASP A 102 -31.83 -7.43 -2.77
CA ASP A 102 -32.75 -6.33 -3.05
C ASP A 102 -32.91 -5.41 -1.85
N SER A 103 -31.78 -5.01 -1.25
CA SER A 103 -31.81 -4.00 -0.19
C SER A 103 -30.54 -3.14 -0.16
N PRO A 104 -30.66 -1.85 0.25
CA PRO A 104 -29.50 -0.96 0.40
C PRO A 104 -28.45 -1.53 1.35
N ARG A 105 -28.89 -2.11 2.47
CA ARG A 105 -28.01 -2.75 3.46
C ARG A 105 -27.32 -3.96 2.88
N GLY A 106 -28.03 -4.82 2.15
CA GLY A 106 -27.46 -6.01 1.53
C GLY A 106 -26.37 -5.68 0.51
N ALA A 107 -26.57 -4.64 -0.32
CA ALA A 107 -25.57 -4.19 -1.28
C ALA A 107 -24.28 -3.69 -0.59
N MET A 108 -24.43 -2.94 0.51
CA MET A 108 -23.29 -2.49 1.32
C MET A 108 -22.59 -3.64 2.03
N PHE A 109 -23.34 -4.61 2.59
CA PHE A 109 -22.75 -5.80 3.20
C PHE A 109 -22.00 -6.66 2.19
N LEU A 110 -22.50 -6.77 0.96
CA LEU A 110 -21.80 -7.47 -0.12
C LEU A 110 -20.43 -6.84 -0.39
N ALA A 111 -20.37 -5.51 -0.56
CA ALA A 111 -19.11 -4.79 -0.72
C ALA A 111 -18.16 -5.06 0.45
N TYR A 112 -18.68 -4.96 1.67
CA TYR A 112 -17.91 -5.18 2.89
C TYR A 112 -17.33 -6.60 2.98
N PHE A 113 -18.16 -7.63 2.78
CA PHE A 113 -17.72 -9.03 2.86
C PHE A 113 -16.73 -9.39 1.75
N ILE A 114 -16.94 -8.90 0.53
CA ILE A 114 -15.96 -9.12 -0.54
C ILE A 114 -14.63 -8.45 -0.18
N GLY A 115 -14.68 -7.23 0.36
CA GLY A 115 -13.51 -6.52 0.84
C GLY A 115 -12.72 -7.33 1.89
N VAL A 116 -13.44 -7.79 2.92
CA VAL A 116 -12.85 -8.56 4.02
C VAL A 116 -12.30 -9.91 3.58
N ILE A 117 -12.96 -10.61 2.64
CA ILE A 117 -12.55 -11.95 2.21
C ILE A 117 -11.37 -11.89 1.24
N ILE A 118 -11.28 -10.85 0.40
CA ILE A 118 -10.24 -10.80 -0.62
C ILE A 118 -8.88 -10.48 -0.01
N PHE A 119 -8.75 -9.50 0.89
CA PHE A 119 -7.59 -9.02 1.72
C PHE A 119 -6.13 -9.32 1.32
N ILE A 120 -5.86 -9.89 0.15
CA ILE A 120 -4.56 -10.29 -0.37
C ILE A 120 -3.79 -9.03 -0.75
N GLU A 121 -4.47 -8.10 -1.41
CA GLU A 121 -3.91 -6.83 -1.81
C GLU A 121 -5.04 -5.80 -1.95
N SER A 122 -4.77 -4.57 -1.50
CA SER A 122 -5.77 -3.50 -1.38
C SER A 122 -6.35 -3.06 -2.72
N SER A 123 -5.55 -3.03 -3.78
CA SER A 123 -5.97 -2.67 -5.13
C SER A 123 -6.89 -3.72 -5.73
N ILE A 124 -6.56 -5.01 -5.65
CA ILE A 124 -7.44 -6.13 -6.05
C ILE A 124 -8.74 -6.07 -5.26
N THR A 125 -8.65 -5.85 -3.95
CA THR A 125 -9.81 -5.79 -3.07
C THR A 125 -10.80 -4.71 -3.53
N SER A 126 -10.32 -3.50 -3.78
CA SER A 126 -11.12 -2.39 -4.32
C SER A 126 -11.60 -2.64 -5.76
N MET A 127 -10.76 -3.22 -6.61
CA MET A 127 -11.06 -3.54 -8.00
C MET A 127 -12.14 -4.63 -8.14
N VAL A 128 -12.32 -5.50 -7.14
CA VAL A 128 -13.39 -6.49 -7.13
C VAL A 128 -14.62 -6.00 -6.37
N ALA A 129 -14.47 -5.54 -5.13
CA ALA A 129 -15.60 -5.18 -4.27
C ALA A 129 -16.47 -4.05 -4.87
N GLY A 130 -15.82 -3.02 -5.43
CA GLY A 130 -16.50 -1.88 -6.03
C GLY A 130 -17.37 -2.28 -7.22
N PRO A 131 -16.81 -2.84 -8.31
CA PRO A 131 -17.58 -3.27 -9.46
C PRO A 131 -18.64 -4.33 -9.18
N VAL A 132 -18.43 -5.23 -8.22
CA VAL A 132 -19.45 -6.24 -7.84
C VAL A 132 -20.64 -5.59 -7.14
N ALA A 133 -20.41 -4.68 -6.19
CA ALA A 133 -21.48 -4.07 -5.41
C ALA A 133 -22.13 -2.87 -6.10
N LYS A 134 -21.44 -2.20 -7.03
CA LYS A 134 -21.91 -0.97 -7.69
C LYS A 134 -23.28 -1.10 -8.35
N PRO A 135 -23.59 -2.12 -9.19
CA PRO A 135 -24.89 -2.23 -9.82
C PRO A 135 -26.03 -2.36 -8.81
N LEU A 136 -25.78 -3.09 -7.72
CA LEU A 136 -26.75 -3.29 -6.64
C LEU A 136 -26.93 -2.02 -5.81
N CYS A 137 -25.84 -1.32 -5.50
CA CYS A 137 -25.87 -0.03 -4.81
C CYS A 137 -26.64 1.01 -5.62
N ASP A 138 -26.36 1.12 -6.93
CA ASP A 138 -27.04 2.04 -7.84
C ASP A 138 -28.56 1.70 -7.91
N GLN A 139 -28.94 0.41 -7.97
CA GLN A 139 -30.35 -0.03 -7.96
C GLN A 139 -31.07 0.29 -6.63
N ASN A 140 -30.36 0.19 -5.51
CA ASN A 140 -30.91 0.40 -4.17
C ASN A 140 -30.76 1.84 -3.64
N GLY A 141 -30.37 2.79 -4.50
CA GLY A 141 -30.23 4.21 -4.12
C GLY A 141 -29.11 4.49 -3.12
N VAL A 142 -28.07 3.65 -3.08
CA VAL A 142 -26.87 3.88 -2.27
C VAL A 142 -25.91 4.80 -3.02
N SER A 143 -25.45 5.87 -2.37
CA SER A 143 -24.54 6.83 -2.99
C SER A 143 -23.17 6.20 -3.30
N ARG A 144 -22.52 6.71 -4.34
CA ARG A 144 -21.21 6.19 -4.80
C ARG A 144 -20.09 6.48 -3.80
N GLU A 145 -20.20 7.59 -3.08
CA GLU A 145 -19.28 7.98 -2.01
C GLU A 145 -19.36 7.00 -0.85
N LYS A 146 -20.57 6.54 -0.49
CA LYS A 146 -20.75 5.54 0.57
C LYS A 146 -20.19 4.19 0.16
N LEU A 147 -20.39 3.77 -1.09
CA LEU A 147 -19.77 2.55 -1.62
C LEU A 147 -18.24 2.68 -1.63
N ALA A 148 -17.71 3.78 -2.14
CA ALA A 148 -16.27 4.04 -2.17
C ALA A 148 -15.66 3.99 -0.77
N TYR A 149 -16.32 4.60 0.22
CA TYR A 149 -15.92 4.55 1.62
C TYR A 149 -15.87 3.10 2.16
N ILE A 150 -16.86 2.26 1.87
CA ILE A 150 -16.86 0.85 2.30
C ILE A 150 -15.73 0.06 1.63
N CYS A 151 -15.55 0.22 0.32
CA CYS A 151 -14.49 -0.46 -0.42
C CYS A 151 -13.11 -0.05 0.10
N ASP A 152 -12.88 1.24 0.34
CA ASP A 152 -11.62 1.76 0.88
C ASP A 152 -11.37 1.26 2.31
N SER A 153 -12.38 1.38 3.18
CA SER A 153 -12.31 0.95 4.58
C SER A 153 -12.10 -0.55 4.76
N THR A 154 -12.43 -1.36 3.75
CA THR A 154 -12.20 -2.81 3.76
C THR A 154 -10.99 -3.26 2.96
N SER A 155 -10.35 -2.35 2.23
CA SER A 155 -9.14 -2.65 1.47
C SER A 155 -7.91 -2.52 2.37
N ALA A 156 -7.29 -1.34 2.45
CA ALA A 156 -6.04 -1.16 3.18
C ALA A 156 -6.15 -1.54 4.68
N PRO A 157 -7.20 -1.16 5.43
CA PRO A 157 -7.28 -1.48 6.85
C PRO A 157 -7.31 -3.00 7.13
N VAL A 158 -8.11 -3.76 6.39
CA VAL A 158 -8.19 -5.22 6.59
C VAL A 158 -6.90 -5.90 6.14
N CYS A 159 -6.30 -5.45 5.04
CA CYS A 159 -5.02 -5.97 4.59
C CYS A 159 -3.93 -5.75 5.65
N SER A 160 -3.91 -4.60 6.32
CA SER A 160 -2.95 -4.30 7.39
C SER A 160 -3.16 -5.12 8.66
N LEU A 161 -4.39 -5.55 8.96
CA LEU A 161 -4.69 -6.38 10.14
C LEU A 161 -4.23 -7.83 9.98
N ILE A 162 -4.10 -8.33 8.75
CA ILE A 162 -3.73 -9.72 8.49
C ILE A 162 -2.31 -9.73 7.90
N PRO A 163 -1.27 -10.10 8.69
CA PRO A 163 0.13 -9.95 8.29
C PRO A 163 0.60 -10.97 7.24
N LEU A 164 -0.31 -11.67 6.58
CA LEU A 164 -0.05 -12.71 5.58
C LEU A 164 -0.05 -12.17 4.14
N ASN A 165 0.25 -10.88 3.97
CA ASN A 165 0.25 -10.18 2.68
C ASN A 165 1.35 -9.08 2.61
N GLY A 166 1.33 -8.27 1.55
CA GLY A 166 2.30 -7.18 1.36
C GLY A 166 2.27 -6.10 2.45
N TRP A 167 1.13 -5.86 3.10
CA TRP A 167 1.02 -4.92 4.23
C TRP A 167 1.70 -5.47 5.48
N GLY A 168 1.61 -6.78 5.73
CA GLY A 168 2.37 -7.44 6.79
C GLY A 168 3.88 -7.29 6.63
N ALA A 169 4.39 -7.45 5.39
CA ALA A 169 5.81 -7.25 5.10
C ALA A 169 6.25 -5.80 5.32
N LEU A 170 5.43 -4.82 4.94
CA LEU A 170 5.69 -3.41 5.20
C LEU A 170 5.76 -3.11 6.70
N LEU A 171 4.77 -3.56 7.49
CA LEU A 171 4.73 -3.35 8.93
C LEU A 171 5.94 -3.99 9.62
N LEU A 172 6.32 -5.20 9.23
CA LEU A 172 7.51 -5.87 9.75
C LEU A 172 8.78 -5.06 9.43
N GLY A 173 8.91 -4.55 8.21
CA GLY A 173 10.04 -3.70 7.81
C GLY A 173 10.12 -2.39 8.61
N LEU A 174 8.98 -1.76 8.90
CA LEU A 174 8.92 -0.56 9.74
C LEU A 174 9.31 -0.86 11.19
N ILE A 175 8.87 -1.99 11.75
CA ILE A 175 9.24 -2.42 13.10
C ILE A 175 10.74 -2.72 13.16
N LEU A 176 11.29 -3.43 12.17
CA LEU A 176 12.73 -3.72 12.08
C LEU A 176 13.57 -2.44 12.03
N ALA A 177 13.19 -1.48 11.18
CA ALA A 177 13.86 -0.19 11.09
C ALA A 177 13.81 0.58 12.43
N ALA A 178 12.70 0.48 13.17
CA ALA A 178 12.58 1.08 14.49
C ALA A 178 13.44 0.37 15.57
N ILE A 179 13.60 -0.95 15.47
CA ILE A 179 14.52 -1.73 16.33
C ILE A 179 15.98 -1.35 16.05
N GLU A 180 16.37 -1.31 14.77
CA GLU A 180 17.73 -0.89 14.36
C GLU A 180 18.02 0.55 14.77
N GLY A 181 17.00 1.42 14.74
CA GLY A 181 17.05 2.78 15.23
C GLY A 181 17.09 2.92 16.76
N ASN A 182 17.07 1.82 17.53
CA ASN A 182 16.97 1.79 19.00
C ASN A 182 15.77 2.58 19.56
N VAL A 183 14.66 2.65 18.81
CA VAL A 183 13.41 3.30 19.24
C VAL A 183 12.55 2.33 20.05
N ILE A 184 12.55 1.06 19.67
CA ILE A 184 11.80 -0.03 20.31
C ILE A 184 12.70 -1.26 20.46
N GLU A 185 12.44 -2.08 21.48
CA GLU A 185 13.15 -3.33 21.72
C GLU A 185 12.21 -4.53 21.57
N GLY A 186 12.70 -5.63 21.00
CA GLY A 186 11.96 -6.89 20.90
C GLY A 186 12.21 -7.63 19.58
N ASP A 187 11.51 -8.74 19.41
CA ASP A 187 11.46 -9.46 18.14
C ASP A 187 10.36 -8.88 17.26
N ALA A 188 10.68 -8.53 16.01
CA ALA A 188 9.78 -7.81 15.13
C ALA A 188 8.48 -8.60 14.82
N VAL A 189 8.57 -9.93 14.71
CA VAL A 189 7.40 -10.78 14.46
C VAL A 189 6.52 -10.84 15.70
N SER A 190 7.11 -10.99 16.89
CA SER A 190 6.35 -11.00 18.14
C SER A 190 5.60 -9.70 18.40
N LEU A 191 6.21 -8.55 18.08
CA LEU A 191 5.59 -7.23 18.20
C LEU A 191 4.43 -7.07 17.22
N LEU A 192 4.59 -7.52 15.97
CA LEU A 192 3.54 -7.46 14.95
C LEU A 192 2.34 -8.36 15.27
N VAL A 193 2.57 -9.50 15.92
CA VAL A 193 1.48 -10.42 16.33
C VAL A 193 0.76 -9.91 17.59
N ALA A 194 1.44 -9.13 18.44
CA ALA A 194 0.89 -8.60 19.67
C ALA A 194 0.11 -7.29 19.50
N SER A 195 0.27 -6.58 18.37
CA SER A 195 -0.43 -5.35 18.01
C SER A 195 -1.82 -5.60 17.43
#